data_AF-A0A2N6A2N7-F1
#
_entry.id   AF-A0A2N6A2N7-F1
#
_cell.length_a   1.000
_cell.length_b   1.000
_cell.length_c   1.000
_cell.angle_alpha   90.00
_cell.angle_beta   90.00
_cell.angle_gamma   90.00
#
_symmetry.space_group_name_H-M   'P 1'
#
loop_
_entity.id
_entity.type
_entity.pdbx_description
1 polymer ?
#
loop_
_entity_poly.entity_id
_entity_poly.type
_entity_poly.pdbx_seq_one_letter_code
_entity_poly.pdbx_strand_id
1 'polypeptide(L)'
;MEDINKFDQVLSSVGIHMKPDLVKANLRGKIDVAKLNQGKLKEYFKLLTSINYFYKKILKYDVYFTEFYPKTDNIRDDEALEHHIFGYLEDIDILRNKLSVFLGVLKNDLKKISSNKQEIENAIKLFRDKVEGVFSQVKEHRHPHHHRGTKFLESNLLDVQAAHTMLQPETRKVIEEIKGREFIKDLENMEKDSFIKAKNNWIALAKKNKGNIYVLLDSIFDRNEDFIYKVLNIRSTKELFEEES
;
A
#
# COMPACT_ATOMS: atom_id res chain seq x y z
N MET A 1 22.15 9.20 -4.38
CA MET A 1 21.40 7.93 -4.31
C MET A 1 20.36 8.12 -3.25
N GLU A 2 19.06 8.00 -3.57
CA GLU A 2 18.06 7.82 -2.51
C GLU A 2 18.47 6.58 -1.71
N ASP A 3 18.51 6.68 -0.38
CA ASP A 3 18.82 5.53 0.47
C ASP A 3 17.84 4.40 0.15
N ILE A 4 18.38 3.28 -0.33
CA ILE A 4 17.60 2.06 -0.55
C ILE A 4 17.09 1.62 0.81
N ASN A 5 15.77 1.63 1.00
CA ASN A 5 15.17 1.25 2.28
C ASN A 5 15.50 -0.21 2.65
N LYS A 6 15.39 -0.55 3.94
CA LYS A 6 15.75 -1.88 4.44
C LYS A 6 14.93 -3.00 3.82
N PHE A 7 13.69 -2.73 3.43
CA PHE A 7 12.87 -3.70 2.73
C PHE A 7 13.45 -4.08 1.35
N ASP A 8 13.82 -3.08 0.55
CA ASP A 8 14.39 -3.27 -0.79
C ASP A 8 15.76 -3.97 -0.69
N GLN A 9 16.55 -3.71 0.37
CA GLN A 9 17.79 -4.44 0.66
C GLN A 9 17.53 -5.93 0.95
N VAL A 10 16.63 -6.25 1.89
CA VAL A 10 16.30 -7.64 2.23
C VAL A 10 15.71 -8.38 1.03
N LEU A 11 14.81 -7.76 0.27
CA LEU A 11 14.25 -8.33 -0.95
C LEU A 11 15.34 -8.64 -1.98
N SER A 12 16.31 -7.73 -2.14
CA SER A 12 17.45 -7.94 -3.03
C SER A 12 18.34 -9.09 -2.57
N SER A 13 18.65 -9.18 -1.27
CA SER A 13 19.42 -10.28 -0.67
C SER A 13 18.76 -11.62 -0.95
N VAL A 14 17.46 -11.73 -0.66
CA VAL A 14 16.69 -12.95 -0.93
C VAL A 14 16.64 -13.25 -2.44
N GLY A 15 16.46 -12.23 -3.29
CA GLY A 15 16.39 -12.38 -4.74
C GLY A 15 17.69 -12.92 -5.35
N ILE A 16 18.84 -12.37 -4.94
CA ILE A 16 20.15 -12.82 -5.40
C ILE A 16 20.43 -14.26 -4.98
N HIS A 17 20.11 -14.64 -3.75
CA HIS A 17 20.29 -16.03 -3.30
C HIS A 17 19.28 -17.00 -3.92
N MET A 18 18.08 -16.54 -4.28
CA MET A 18 17.07 -17.33 -5.00
C MET A 18 17.45 -17.55 -6.47
N LYS A 19 18.14 -16.58 -7.08
CA LYS A 19 18.61 -16.67 -8.47
C LYS A 19 20.06 -16.16 -8.60
N PRO A 20 21.06 -16.92 -8.12
CA PRO A 20 22.47 -16.53 -8.17
C PRO A 20 22.99 -16.30 -9.59
N ASP A 21 22.34 -16.90 -10.57
CA ASP A 21 22.73 -16.78 -11.99
C ASP A 21 22.44 -15.39 -12.57
N LEU A 22 21.68 -14.55 -11.86
CA LEU A 22 21.38 -13.18 -12.27
C LEU A 22 22.45 -12.16 -11.82
N VAL A 23 23.43 -12.58 -11.03
CA VAL A 23 24.56 -11.72 -10.62
C VAL A 23 25.83 -12.03 -11.40
N LYS A 24 26.77 -11.09 -11.39
CA LYS A 24 28.09 -11.26 -12.03
C LYS A 24 28.79 -12.51 -11.50
N ALA A 25 29.59 -13.16 -12.36
CA ALA A 25 30.22 -14.45 -12.06
C ALA A 25 31.09 -14.44 -10.79
N ASN A 26 31.77 -13.34 -10.51
CA ASN A 26 32.58 -13.15 -9.31
C ASN A 26 31.74 -13.15 -8.01
N LEU A 27 30.54 -12.57 -8.02
CA LEU A 27 29.61 -12.58 -6.90
C LEU A 27 28.89 -13.93 -6.76
N ARG A 28 28.57 -14.58 -7.90
CA ARG A 28 27.97 -15.91 -7.92
C ARG A 28 28.86 -16.94 -7.20
N GLY A 29 30.18 -16.86 -7.38
CA GLY A 29 31.15 -17.72 -6.70
C GLY A 29 31.18 -17.58 -5.17
N LYS A 30 30.65 -16.49 -4.61
CA LYS A 30 30.55 -16.25 -3.17
C LYS A 30 29.28 -16.85 -2.53
N ILE A 31 28.32 -17.28 -3.35
CA ILE A 31 27.05 -17.84 -2.88
C ILE A 31 27.18 -19.37 -2.82
N ASP A 32 27.18 -19.91 -1.60
CA ASP A 32 27.18 -21.35 -1.38
C ASP A 32 25.79 -21.95 -1.61
N VAL A 33 25.46 -22.20 -2.88
CA VAL A 33 24.15 -22.72 -3.33
C VAL A 33 23.77 -24.02 -2.63
N ALA A 34 24.75 -24.85 -2.26
CA ALA A 34 24.52 -26.15 -1.62
C ALA A 34 23.95 -26.02 -0.20
N LYS A 35 24.22 -24.91 0.50
CA LYS A 35 23.72 -24.64 1.86
C LYS A 35 22.40 -23.90 1.89
N LEU A 36 21.84 -23.53 0.74
CA LEU A 36 20.61 -22.76 0.66
C LEU A 36 19.38 -23.64 0.81
N ASN A 37 18.45 -23.21 1.68
CA ASN A 37 17.12 -23.81 1.72
C ASN A 37 16.25 -23.22 0.59
N GLN A 38 16.34 -23.82 -0.60
CA GLN A 38 15.64 -23.36 -1.81
C GLN A 38 14.11 -23.28 -1.63
N GLY A 39 13.53 -24.22 -0.88
CA GLY A 39 12.09 -24.19 -0.57
C GLY A 39 11.70 -22.94 0.22
N LYS A 40 12.45 -22.63 1.28
CA LYS A 40 12.22 -21.45 2.12
C LYS A 40 12.56 -20.14 1.42
N LEU A 41 13.64 -20.09 0.66
CA LEU A 41 13.98 -18.93 -0.16
C LEU A 41 12.86 -18.59 -1.15
N LYS A 42 12.29 -19.60 -1.82
CA LYS A 42 11.17 -19.41 -2.74
C LYS A 42 9.91 -18.89 -2.03
N GLU A 43 9.62 -19.40 -0.84
CA GLU A 43 8.50 -18.94 -0.01
C GLU A 43 8.67 -17.46 0.37
N TYR A 44 9.81 -17.09 0.95
CA TYR A 44 10.12 -15.72 1.34
C TYR A 44 10.15 -14.78 0.14
N PHE A 45 10.79 -15.18 -0.96
CA PHE A 45 10.82 -14.38 -2.18
C PHE A 45 9.42 -14.05 -2.70
N LYS A 46 8.49 -15.01 -2.69
CA LYS A 46 7.08 -14.78 -3.05
C LYS A 46 6.38 -13.81 -2.10
N LEU A 47 6.60 -13.93 -0.79
CA LEU A 47 6.00 -13.03 0.19
C LEU A 47 6.52 -11.60 0.01
N LEU A 48 7.84 -11.43 -0.09
CA LEU A 48 8.48 -10.12 -0.24
C LEU A 48 8.13 -9.47 -1.56
N THR A 49 8.13 -10.20 -2.67
CA THR A 49 7.70 -9.65 -3.98
C THR A 49 6.22 -9.26 -3.97
N SER A 50 5.36 -10.04 -3.31
CA SER A 50 3.95 -9.66 -3.15
C SER A 50 3.79 -8.40 -2.31
N ILE A 51 4.54 -8.23 -1.20
CA ILE A 51 4.55 -7.00 -0.41
C ILE A 51 5.02 -5.83 -1.28
N ASN A 52 6.11 -6.02 -2.03
CA ASN A 52 6.69 -4.98 -2.88
C ASN A 52 5.72 -4.50 -3.95
N TYR A 53 5.00 -5.43 -4.59
CA TYR A 53 4.01 -5.09 -5.61
C TYR A 53 2.96 -4.12 -5.08
N PHE A 54 2.30 -4.45 -3.96
CA PHE A 54 1.26 -3.59 -3.39
C PHE A 54 1.84 -2.30 -2.80
N TYR A 55 3.01 -2.38 -2.17
CA TYR A 55 3.73 -1.20 -1.68
C TYR A 55 4.00 -0.19 -2.81
N LYS A 56 4.65 -0.61 -3.91
CA LYS A 56 4.96 0.29 -5.03
C LYS A 56 3.70 0.78 -5.75
N LYS A 57 2.59 0.03 -5.71
CA LYS A 57 1.28 0.50 -6.21
C LYS A 57 0.71 1.60 -5.33
N ILE A 58 0.75 1.42 -4.00
CA ILE A 58 0.31 2.42 -3.00
C ILE A 58 1.08 3.74 -3.16
N LEU A 59 2.39 3.68 -3.41
CA LEU A 59 3.25 4.86 -3.59
C LEU A 59 2.88 5.76 -4.79
N LYS A 60 2.01 5.30 -5.70
CA LYS A 60 1.59 6.01 -6.91
C LYS A 60 0.21 6.65 -6.80
N TYR A 61 -0.54 6.39 -5.73
CA TYR A 61 -1.93 6.87 -5.66
C TYR A 61 -2.03 8.39 -5.54
N ASP A 62 -1.04 9.08 -4.98
CA ASP A 62 -1.01 10.55 -5.04
C ASP A 62 -0.99 11.06 -6.48
N VAL A 63 -0.26 10.38 -7.37
CA VAL A 63 -0.26 10.66 -8.82
C VAL A 63 -1.60 10.28 -9.44
N TYR A 64 -2.16 9.10 -9.13
CA TYR A 64 -3.45 8.67 -9.68
C TYR A 64 -4.59 9.62 -9.31
N PHE A 65 -4.64 10.04 -8.05
CA PHE A 65 -5.61 11.05 -7.60
C PHE A 65 -5.39 12.42 -8.23
N THR A 66 -4.17 12.75 -8.67
CA THR A 66 -3.85 14.05 -9.28
C THR A 66 -4.17 14.07 -10.77
N GLU A 67 -3.75 13.03 -11.49
CA GLU A 67 -3.58 13.07 -12.96
C GLU A 67 -4.44 12.07 -13.73
N PHE A 68 -4.91 10.99 -13.10
CA PHE A 68 -5.51 9.88 -13.84
C PHE A 68 -7.03 10.02 -13.96
N TYR A 69 -7.47 10.90 -14.86
CA TYR A 69 -8.88 11.17 -15.13
C TYR A 69 -9.24 10.90 -16.60
N PRO A 70 -10.47 10.47 -16.90
CA PRO A 70 -10.91 10.18 -18.26
C PRO A 70 -10.86 11.44 -19.13
N LYS A 71 -10.51 11.27 -20.42
CA LYS A 71 -10.56 12.34 -21.42
C LYS A 71 -11.87 12.38 -22.19
N THR A 72 -12.85 11.58 -21.77
CA THR A 72 -14.11 11.34 -22.46
C THR A 72 -15.25 11.64 -21.51
N ASP A 73 -16.37 12.13 -22.05
CA ASP A 73 -17.56 12.45 -21.24
C ASP A 73 -18.33 11.21 -20.75
N ASN A 74 -17.90 10.00 -21.12
CA ASN A 74 -18.56 8.74 -20.76
C ASN A 74 -18.39 8.35 -19.28
N ILE A 75 -17.33 8.83 -18.63
CA ILE A 75 -17.03 8.58 -17.22
C ILE A 75 -16.73 9.94 -16.61
N ARG A 76 -17.43 10.30 -15.55
CA ARG A 76 -17.22 11.59 -14.90
C ARG A 76 -16.01 11.54 -13.96
N ASP A 77 -15.43 12.71 -13.70
CA ASP A 77 -14.25 12.82 -12.84
C ASP A 77 -14.51 12.36 -11.41
N ASP A 78 -15.71 12.57 -10.86
CA ASP A 78 -16.11 12.10 -9.54
C ASP A 78 -16.27 10.57 -9.47
N GLU A 79 -16.77 9.94 -10.54
CA GLU A 79 -16.81 8.48 -10.67
C GLU A 79 -15.40 7.89 -10.77
N ALA A 80 -14.52 8.55 -11.52
CA ALA A 80 -13.11 8.16 -11.62
C ALA A 80 -12.40 8.29 -10.26
N LEU A 81 -12.64 9.40 -9.54
CA LEU A 81 -12.11 9.61 -8.19
C LEU A 81 -12.61 8.54 -7.21
N GLU A 82 -13.92 8.23 -7.21
CA GLU A 82 -14.51 7.17 -6.40
C GLU A 82 -13.83 5.81 -6.70
N HIS A 83 -13.62 5.48 -7.96
CA HIS A 83 -12.92 4.26 -8.36
C HIS A 83 -11.47 4.20 -7.84
N HIS A 84 -10.73 5.31 -7.93
CA HIS A 84 -9.37 5.37 -7.39
C HIS A 84 -9.32 5.20 -5.88
N ILE A 85 -10.29 5.78 -5.15
CA ILE A 85 -10.40 5.64 -3.70
C ILE A 85 -10.62 4.17 -3.34
N PHE A 86 -11.52 3.48 -4.03
CA PHE A 86 -11.75 2.06 -3.80
C PHE A 86 -10.51 1.21 -4.04
N GLY A 87 -9.83 1.41 -5.18
CA GLY A 87 -8.58 0.71 -5.47
C GLY A 87 -7.50 0.98 -4.41
N TYR A 88 -7.37 2.22 -3.98
CA TYR A 88 -6.41 2.64 -2.96
C TYR A 88 -6.63 1.92 -1.63
N LEU A 89 -7.87 1.93 -1.14
CA LEU A 89 -8.23 1.29 0.13
C LEU A 89 -8.09 -0.23 0.07
N GLU A 90 -8.47 -0.84 -1.07
CA GLU A 90 -8.28 -2.27 -1.29
C GLU A 90 -6.79 -2.66 -1.26
N ASP A 91 -5.95 -1.93 -2.00
CA ASP A 91 -4.51 -2.21 -2.02
C ASP A 91 -3.86 -2.04 -0.65
N ILE A 92 -4.30 -1.05 0.13
CA ILE A 92 -3.88 -0.83 1.52
C ILE A 92 -4.23 -2.03 2.40
N ASP A 93 -5.48 -2.51 2.33
CA ASP A 93 -5.90 -3.69 3.07
C ASP A 93 -5.13 -4.95 2.64
N ILE A 94 -4.85 -5.09 1.35
CA ILE A 94 -4.04 -6.19 0.85
C ILE A 94 -2.62 -6.10 1.41
N LEU A 95 -1.96 -4.94 1.35
CA LEU A 95 -0.61 -4.76 1.88
C LEU A 95 -0.55 -5.13 3.37
N ARG A 96 -1.51 -4.65 4.16
CA ARG A 96 -1.65 -5.01 5.59
C ARG A 96 -1.72 -6.53 5.78
N ASN A 97 -2.60 -7.19 5.03
CA ASN A 97 -2.77 -8.65 5.13
C ASN A 97 -1.47 -9.38 4.75
N LYS A 98 -0.75 -8.92 3.71
CA LYS A 98 0.54 -9.50 3.29
C LYS A 98 1.61 -9.35 4.37
N LEU A 99 1.68 -8.20 5.04
CA LEU A 99 2.59 -7.99 6.17
C LEU A 99 2.24 -8.92 7.35
N SER A 100 0.96 -9.06 7.69
CA SER A 100 0.52 -9.95 8.77
C SER A 100 0.84 -11.43 8.49
N VAL A 101 0.70 -11.87 7.23
CA VAL A 101 1.12 -13.20 6.77
C VAL A 101 2.63 -13.36 6.87
N PHE A 102 3.42 -12.41 6.35
CA PHE A 102 4.88 -12.43 6.44
C PHE A 102 5.37 -12.55 7.88
N LEU A 103 4.85 -11.70 8.78
CA LEU A 103 5.18 -11.74 10.21
C LEU A 103 4.78 -13.09 10.84
N GLY A 104 3.69 -13.70 10.38
CA GLY A 104 3.28 -15.03 10.83
C GLY A 104 4.25 -16.14 10.40
N VAL A 105 4.73 -16.09 9.16
CA VAL A 105 5.73 -17.03 8.63
C VAL A 105 7.05 -16.87 9.38
N LEU A 106 7.53 -15.62 9.52
CA LEU A 106 8.76 -15.32 10.26
C LEU A 106 8.69 -15.81 11.70
N LYS A 107 7.57 -15.58 12.39
CA LYS A 107 7.35 -16.07 13.76
C LYS A 107 7.51 -17.58 13.85
N ASN A 108 6.86 -18.31 12.95
CA ASN A 108 6.85 -19.76 12.96
C ASN A 108 8.23 -20.34 12.67
N ASP A 109 9.00 -19.72 11.77
CA ASP A 109 10.34 -20.17 11.45
C ASP A 109 11.34 -19.81 12.56
N LEU A 110 11.23 -18.63 13.18
CA LEU A 110 12.06 -18.27 14.33
C LEU A 110 11.85 -19.20 15.52
N LYS A 111 10.60 -19.61 15.78
CA LYS A 111 10.28 -20.58 16.85
C LYS A 111 10.88 -21.98 16.64
N LYS A 112 11.26 -22.32 15.40
CA LYS A 112 11.93 -23.61 15.10
C LYS A 112 13.42 -23.56 15.43
N ILE A 113 14.04 -22.39 15.32
CA ILE A 113 15.50 -22.23 15.46
C ILE A 113 15.94 -21.57 16.78
N SER A 114 14.99 -21.09 17.59
CA SER A 114 15.25 -20.40 18.85
C SER A 114 14.61 -21.10 20.05
N SER A 115 15.31 -21.11 21.17
CA SER A 115 14.81 -21.53 22.48
C SER A 115 13.78 -20.55 23.07
N ASN A 116 13.88 -19.26 22.73
CA ASN A 116 13.12 -18.18 23.36
C ASN A 116 11.76 -17.95 22.68
N LYS A 117 10.94 -19.00 22.60
CA LYS A 117 9.68 -19.00 21.84
C LYS A 117 8.68 -17.92 22.29
N GLN A 118 8.65 -17.60 23.58
CA GLN A 118 7.73 -16.62 24.14
C GLN A 118 8.14 -15.19 23.78
N GLU A 119 9.42 -14.87 23.83
CA GLU A 119 9.95 -13.56 23.43
C GLU A 119 9.67 -13.28 21.95
N ILE A 120 9.84 -14.30 21.09
CA ILE A 120 9.49 -14.21 19.66
C ILE A 120 7.99 -13.93 19.46
N GLU A 121 7.12 -14.62 20.20
CA GLU A 121 5.68 -14.38 20.11
C GLU A 121 5.34 -12.93 20.48
N ASN A 122 5.91 -12.43 21.58
CA ASN A 122 5.69 -11.07 22.06
C ASN A 122 6.23 -10.03 21.07
N ALA A 123 7.45 -10.20 20.57
CA ALA A 123 8.06 -9.28 19.61
C ALA A 123 7.25 -9.19 18.30
N ILE A 124 6.85 -10.34 17.74
CA ILE A 124 6.03 -10.35 16.52
C ILE A 124 4.65 -9.75 16.76
N LYS A 125 4.07 -9.95 17.95
CA LYS A 125 2.80 -9.30 18.31
C LYS A 125 2.94 -7.77 18.26
N LEU A 126 3.99 -7.20 18.83
CA LEU A 126 4.23 -5.74 18.76
C LEU A 126 4.32 -5.23 17.32
N PHE A 127 4.96 -5.96 16.42
CA PHE A 127 5.00 -5.60 15.00
C PHE A 127 3.63 -5.69 14.33
N ARG A 128 2.84 -6.72 14.62
CA ARG A 128 1.46 -6.86 14.12
C ARG A 128 0.57 -5.73 14.62
N ASP A 129 0.66 -5.38 15.90
CA ASP A 129 -0.10 -4.28 16.49
C ASP A 129 0.31 -2.94 15.86
N LYS A 130 1.60 -2.74 15.56
CA LYS A 130 2.09 -1.57 14.81
C LYS A 130 1.55 -1.53 13.38
N VAL A 131 1.51 -2.67 12.67
CA VAL A 131 0.88 -2.79 11.35
C VAL A 131 -0.60 -2.38 11.47
N GLU A 132 -1.37 -3.04 12.34
CA GLU A 132 -2.80 -2.71 12.49
C GLU A 132 -3.02 -1.24 12.88
N GLY A 133 -2.19 -0.64 13.73
CA GLY A 133 -2.28 0.76 14.11
C GLY A 133 -2.01 1.75 12.97
N VAL A 134 -1.06 1.48 12.08
CA VAL A 134 -0.81 2.32 10.89
C VAL A 134 -1.97 2.19 9.89
N PHE A 135 -2.48 0.99 9.72
CA PHE A 135 -3.54 0.72 8.74
C PHE A 135 -4.94 1.08 9.25
N SER A 136 -5.19 1.10 10.57
CA SER A 136 -6.47 1.52 11.16
C SER A 136 -6.74 3.01 10.95
N GLN A 137 -5.69 3.85 10.98
CA GLN A 137 -5.79 5.28 10.62
C GLN A 137 -6.28 5.49 9.19
N VAL A 138 -6.10 4.50 8.30
CA VAL A 138 -6.61 4.55 6.92
C VAL A 138 -8.04 4.02 6.83
N LYS A 139 -8.47 3.20 7.80
CA LYS A 139 -9.81 2.61 7.88
C LYS A 139 -10.85 3.51 8.52
N GLU A 140 -10.48 4.61 9.17
CA GLU A 140 -11.46 5.57 9.71
C GLU A 140 -12.40 6.12 8.64
N HIS A 141 -12.02 6.04 7.36
CA HIS A 141 -12.85 6.46 6.24
C HIS A 141 -13.69 5.30 5.65
N ARG A 142 -13.63 4.09 6.24
CA ARG A 142 -14.32 2.88 5.79
C ARG A 142 -15.36 2.46 6.84
N HIS A 143 -16.65 2.49 6.48
CA HIS A 143 -17.70 2.02 7.37
C HIS A 143 -17.52 0.52 7.68
N PRO A 144 -17.71 0.07 8.94
CA PRO A 144 -17.34 -1.28 9.38
C PRO A 144 -18.15 -2.46 8.79
N HIS A 145 -19.15 -2.21 7.93
CA HIS A 145 -19.99 -3.27 7.38
C HIS A 145 -19.97 -3.32 5.84
N HIS A 146 -19.36 -4.39 5.35
CA HIS A 146 -19.33 -4.81 3.96
C HIS A 146 -20.70 -5.33 3.49
N HIS A 147 -21.36 -4.57 2.62
CA HIS A 147 -22.14 -5.14 1.52
C HIS A 147 -21.73 -4.42 0.23
N ARG A 148 -21.53 -5.20 -0.84
CA ARG A 148 -21.39 -4.68 -2.21
C ARG A 148 -22.62 -3.82 -2.51
N GLY A 149 -22.50 -2.50 -2.44
CA GLY A 149 -23.60 -1.58 -2.78
C GLY A 149 -23.74 -0.33 -1.91
N THR A 150 -23.13 -0.26 -0.72
CA THR A 150 -23.14 0.99 0.06
C THR A 150 -22.00 1.89 -0.42
N LYS A 151 -22.36 2.94 -1.15
CA LYS A 151 -21.43 3.97 -1.63
C LYS A 151 -20.60 4.52 -0.47
N PHE A 152 -19.33 4.75 -0.75
CA PHE A 152 -18.38 5.33 0.18
C PHE A 152 -18.89 6.72 0.61
N LEU A 153 -19.09 6.95 1.92
CA LEU A 153 -19.66 8.19 2.44
C LEU A 153 -18.55 9.24 2.66
N GLU A 154 -17.81 9.61 1.61
CA GLU A 154 -17.04 10.87 1.66
C GLU A 154 -18.00 12.00 1.38
N SER A 155 -18.18 12.90 2.35
CA SER A 155 -19.24 13.92 2.29
C SER A 155 -19.13 14.81 1.07
N ASN A 156 -17.91 15.17 0.64
CA ASN A 156 -17.74 16.01 -0.53
C ASN A 156 -18.08 15.25 -1.82
N LEU A 157 -17.77 13.96 -1.95
CA LEU A 157 -18.22 13.15 -3.10
C LEU A 157 -19.73 12.98 -3.13
N LEU A 158 -20.38 12.82 -1.96
CA LEU A 158 -21.85 12.80 -1.90
C LEU A 158 -22.44 14.13 -2.35
N ASP A 159 -21.85 15.24 -1.94
CA ASP A 159 -22.24 16.59 -2.36
C ASP A 159 -22.10 16.76 -3.88
N VAL A 160 -21.01 16.25 -4.48
CA VAL A 160 -20.83 16.24 -5.94
C VAL A 160 -21.92 15.44 -6.63
N GLN A 161 -22.19 14.21 -6.18
CA GLN A 161 -23.20 13.33 -6.78
C GLN A 161 -24.61 13.91 -6.63
N ALA A 162 -24.92 14.52 -5.48
CA ALA A 162 -26.20 15.15 -5.22
C ALA A 162 -26.41 16.40 -6.09
N ALA A 163 -25.43 17.32 -6.11
CA ALA A 163 -25.48 18.51 -6.94
C ALA A 163 -25.62 18.15 -8.42
N HIS A 164 -24.84 17.18 -8.89
CA HIS A 164 -24.92 16.69 -10.26
C HIS A 164 -26.30 16.15 -10.64
N THR A 165 -26.89 15.31 -9.77
CA THR A 165 -28.23 14.75 -10.00
C THR A 165 -29.28 15.84 -10.15
N MET A 166 -29.14 16.93 -9.39
CA MET A 166 -30.02 18.11 -9.47
C MET A 166 -29.76 18.97 -10.72
N LEU A 167 -28.54 18.95 -11.25
CA LEU A 167 -28.14 19.71 -12.44
C LEU A 167 -28.41 18.99 -13.77
N GLN A 168 -28.88 17.75 -13.74
CA GLN A 168 -29.31 17.00 -14.94
C GLN A 168 -30.39 17.77 -15.72
N PRO A 169 -30.40 17.75 -17.07
CA PRO A 169 -31.25 18.63 -17.88
C PRO A 169 -32.74 18.61 -17.54
N GLU A 170 -33.27 17.42 -17.19
CA GLU A 170 -34.68 17.22 -16.83
C GLU A 170 -35.00 17.83 -15.46
N THR A 171 -34.11 17.64 -14.48
CA THR A 171 -34.26 18.13 -13.11
C THR A 171 -33.96 19.62 -13.01
N ARG A 172 -32.95 20.09 -13.74
CA ARG A 172 -32.44 21.47 -13.73
C ARG A 172 -33.54 22.47 -14.09
N LYS A 173 -34.33 22.19 -15.12
CA LYS A 173 -35.44 23.07 -15.55
C LYS A 173 -36.46 23.27 -14.44
N VAL A 174 -36.88 22.17 -13.82
CA VAL A 174 -37.85 22.18 -12.71
C VAL A 174 -37.28 22.95 -11.51
N ILE A 175 -36.02 22.71 -11.15
CA ILE A 175 -35.37 23.41 -10.04
C ILE A 175 -35.23 24.92 -10.35
N GLU A 176 -34.85 25.30 -11.57
CA GLU A 176 -34.70 26.70 -11.95
C GLU A 176 -36.04 27.45 -11.88
N GLU A 177 -37.15 26.80 -12.27
CA GLU A 177 -38.50 27.37 -12.14
C GLU A 177 -38.93 27.57 -10.69
N ILE A 178 -38.58 26.65 -9.78
CA ILE A 178 -39.01 26.67 -8.38
C ILE A 178 -38.09 27.54 -7.50
N LYS A 179 -36.79 27.48 -7.73
CA LYS A 179 -35.73 28.05 -6.86
C LYS A 179 -34.96 29.19 -7.50
N GLY A 180 -35.12 29.41 -8.80
CA GLY A 180 -34.44 30.47 -9.54
C GLY A 180 -33.01 30.12 -9.94
N ARG A 181 -32.44 30.99 -10.80
CA ARG A 181 -31.12 30.80 -11.40
C ARG A 181 -29.95 30.94 -10.42
N GLU A 182 -30.13 31.67 -9.32
CA GLU A 182 -29.10 31.78 -8.27
C GLU A 182 -28.85 30.43 -7.61
N PHE A 183 -29.91 29.69 -7.29
CA PHE A 183 -29.78 28.35 -6.71
C PHE A 183 -29.07 27.35 -7.65
N ILE A 184 -29.30 27.47 -8.96
CA ILE A 184 -28.56 26.67 -9.96
C ILE A 184 -27.05 26.96 -9.91
N LYS A 185 -26.67 28.24 -9.78
CA LYS A 185 -25.26 28.60 -9.63
C LYS A 185 -24.67 28.06 -8.33
N ASP A 186 -25.44 28.06 -7.24
CA ASP A 186 -25.00 27.48 -5.97
C ASP A 186 -24.73 25.98 -6.09
N LEU A 187 -25.59 25.24 -6.81
CA LEU A 187 -25.38 23.82 -7.12
C LEU A 187 -24.15 23.59 -8.01
N GLU A 188 -23.95 24.41 -9.05
CA GLU A 188 -22.76 24.34 -9.93
C GLU A 188 -21.47 24.60 -9.13
N ASN A 189 -21.50 25.56 -8.20
CA ASN A 189 -20.38 25.85 -7.31
C ASN A 189 -20.14 24.71 -6.31
N MET A 190 -21.20 24.15 -5.73
CA MET A 190 -21.14 23.01 -4.81
C MET A 190 -20.53 21.78 -5.50
N GLU A 191 -20.98 21.42 -6.70
CA GLU A 191 -20.41 20.30 -7.48
C GLU A 191 -18.90 20.48 -7.68
N LYS A 192 -18.48 21.67 -8.13
CA LYS A 192 -17.07 21.94 -8.41
C LYS A 192 -16.20 21.99 -7.15
N ASP A 193 -16.62 22.74 -6.13
CA ASP A 193 -15.83 22.96 -4.92
C ASP A 193 -15.71 21.68 -4.09
N SER A 194 -16.79 20.90 -4.00
CA SER A 194 -16.76 19.61 -3.30
C SER A 194 -15.88 18.61 -4.02
N PHE A 195 -15.87 18.56 -5.35
CA PHE A 195 -14.94 17.71 -6.09
C PHE A 195 -13.48 18.08 -5.82
N ILE A 196 -13.15 19.38 -5.88
CA ILE A 196 -11.79 19.86 -5.59
C ILE A 196 -11.36 19.51 -4.15
N LYS A 197 -12.25 19.70 -3.18
CA LYS A 197 -12.01 19.33 -1.77
C LYS A 197 -11.77 17.83 -1.62
N ALA A 198 -12.64 16.99 -2.18
CA ALA A 198 -12.50 15.54 -2.16
C ALA A 198 -11.15 15.11 -2.74
N LYS A 199 -10.83 15.56 -3.96
CA LYS A 199 -9.59 15.25 -4.65
C LYS A 199 -8.36 15.63 -3.81
N ASN A 200 -8.33 16.86 -3.29
CA ASN A 200 -7.21 17.34 -2.48
C ASN A 200 -7.06 16.58 -1.16
N ASN A 201 -8.16 16.22 -0.50
CA ASN A 201 -8.14 15.40 0.71
C ASN A 201 -7.48 14.04 0.45
N TRP A 202 -7.85 13.37 -0.63
CA TRP A 202 -7.30 12.06 -0.97
C TRP A 202 -5.84 12.12 -1.44
N ILE A 203 -5.44 13.18 -2.17
CA ILE A 203 -4.03 13.44 -2.49
C ILE A 203 -3.22 13.62 -1.19
N ALA A 204 -3.71 14.44 -0.26
CA ALA A 204 -3.02 14.71 1.01
C ALA A 204 -2.91 13.43 1.86
N LEU A 205 -4.00 12.65 1.95
CA LEU A 205 -4.01 11.39 2.66
C LEU A 205 -3.05 10.37 2.03
N ALA A 206 -3.02 10.25 0.70
CA ALA A 206 -2.09 9.37 0.00
C ALA A 206 -0.63 9.74 0.28
N LYS A 207 -0.29 11.04 0.24
CA LYS A 207 1.05 11.54 0.58
C LYS A 207 1.43 11.24 2.03
N LYS A 208 0.53 11.48 2.98
CA LYS A 208 0.74 11.17 4.41
C LYS A 208 0.98 9.67 4.62
N ASN A 209 0.11 8.83 4.05
CA ASN A 209 0.17 7.38 4.22
C ASN A 209 1.41 6.77 3.55
N LYS A 210 1.84 7.32 2.41
CA LYS A 210 3.10 6.96 1.76
C LYS A 210 4.30 7.07 2.72
N GLY A 211 4.40 8.17 3.47
CA GLY A 211 5.44 8.33 4.51
C GLY A 211 5.31 7.31 5.64
N ASN A 212 4.11 7.14 6.18
CA ASN A 212 3.86 6.19 7.29
C ASN A 212 4.17 4.73 6.89
N ILE A 213 3.77 4.32 5.68
CA ILE A 213 3.99 2.97 5.15
C ILE A 213 5.48 2.75 4.87
N TYR A 214 6.18 3.76 4.33
CA TYR A 214 7.63 3.70 4.15
C TYR A 214 8.33 3.42 5.48
N VAL A 215 8.05 4.24 6.51
CA VAL A 215 8.66 4.10 7.85
C VAL A 215 8.28 2.77 8.50
N LEU A 216 7.06 2.28 8.29
CA LEU A 216 6.61 0.99 8.79
C LEU A 216 7.41 -0.16 8.17
N LEU A 217 7.51 -0.20 6.84
CA LEU A 217 8.26 -1.25 6.15
C LEU A 217 9.73 -1.21 6.55
N ASP A 218 10.34 -0.03 6.49
CA ASP A 218 11.74 0.14 6.88
C ASP A 218 11.99 -0.35 8.31
N SER A 219 11.15 0.05 9.28
CA SER A 219 11.24 -0.39 10.66
C SER A 219 11.00 -1.89 10.88
N ILE A 220 10.14 -2.53 10.09
CA ILE A 220 9.92 -3.98 10.19
C ILE A 220 11.16 -4.72 9.70
N PHE A 221 11.70 -4.32 8.55
CA PHE A 221 12.80 -5.04 7.93
C PHE A 221 14.14 -4.74 8.61
N ASP A 222 14.38 -3.51 9.04
CA ASP A 222 15.57 -3.14 9.83
C ASP A 222 15.71 -4.02 11.09
N ARG A 223 14.62 -4.15 11.85
CA ARG A 223 14.63 -4.89 13.13
C ARG A 223 14.62 -6.41 12.98
N ASN A 224 14.37 -6.92 11.77
CA ASN A 224 14.23 -8.36 11.53
C ASN A 224 15.21 -8.89 10.47
N GLU A 225 16.07 -8.05 9.92
CA GLU A 225 17.00 -8.40 8.83
C GLU A 225 17.86 -9.62 9.19
N ASP A 226 18.59 -9.56 10.31
CA ASP A 226 19.47 -10.64 10.77
C ASP A 226 18.71 -11.94 11.01
N PHE A 227 17.49 -11.85 11.53
CA PHE A 227 16.64 -13.00 11.77
C PHE A 227 16.21 -13.67 10.46
N ILE A 228 15.86 -12.87 9.45
CA ILE A 228 15.51 -13.36 8.11
C ILE A 228 16.72 -14.05 7.49
N TYR A 229 17.90 -13.43 7.56
CA TYR A 229 19.14 -13.99 7.01
C TYR A 229 19.54 -15.29 7.70
N LYS A 230 19.41 -15.35 9.03
CA LYS A 230 19.66 -16.58 9.80
C LYS A 230 18.67 -17.70 9.45
N VAL A 231 17.37 -17.39 9.33
CA VAL A 231 16.34 -18.38 8.95
C VAL A 231 16.61 -18.94 7.55
N LEU A 232 17.03 -18.09 6.62
CA LEU A 232 17.26 -18.46 5.23
C LEU A 232 18.68 -18.98 4.96
N ASN A 233 19.58 -18.85 5.93
CA ASN A 233 21.00 -19.14 5.80
C ASN A 233 21.63 -18.39 4.61
N ILE A 234 21.38 -17.08 4.54
CA ILE A 234 21.92 -16.19 3.51
C ILE A 234 22.70 -15.03 4.14
N ARG A 235 23.45 -14.31 3.31
CA ARG A 235 24.16 -13.08 3.69
C ARG A 235 23.48 -11.85 3.08
N SER A 236 23.77 -10.67 3.63
CA SER A 236 23.31 -9.42 3.03
C SER A 236 23.98 -9.19 1.67
N THR A 237 23.30 -8.51 0.74
CA THR A 237 23.95 -8.07 -0.50
C THR A 237 25.11 -7.14 -0.22
N LYS A 238 25.00 -6.27 0.80
CA LYS A 238 26.02 -5.31 1.20
C LYS A 238 27.34 -6.01 1.55
N GLU A 239 27.29 -7.06 2.36
CA GLU A 239 28.47 -7.91 2.66
C GLU A 239 29.11 -8.49 1.40
N LEU A 240 28.30 -8.95 0.43
CA LEU A 240 28.82 -9.52 -0.82
C LEU A 240 29.60 -8.50 -1.66
N PHE A 241 29.18 -7.23 -1.63
CA PHE A 241 29.77 -6.11 -2.38
C PHE A 241 30.93 -5.41 -1.65
N GLU A 242 30.90 -5.32 -0.32
CA GLU A 242 31.97 -4.65 0.47
C GLU A 242 33.30 -5.41 0.40
N GLU A 243 33.28 -6.72 0.21
CA GLU A 243 34.47 -7.53 -0.06
C GLU A 243 35.10 -7.30 -1.47
N GLU A 244 34.58 -6.36 -2.28
CA GLU A 244 35.22 -5.91 -3.54
C GLU A 244 36.04 -4.62 -3.39
N SER A 245 35.91 -3.91 -2.26
CA SER A 245 36.57 -2.62 -1.98
C SER A 245 37.85 -2.78 -1.17
#